data_AF-A0A2D4K8K3-F1
#
_entry.id   AF-A0A2D4K8K3-F1
#
_cell.length_a   1.000
_cell.length_b   1.000
_cell.length_c   1.000
_cell.angle_alpha   90.00
_cell.angle_beta   90.00
_cell.angle_gamma   90.00
#
_symmetry.space_group_name_H-M   'P 1'
#
loop_
_entity.id
_entity.type
_entity.pdbx_description
1 polymer ?
#
loop_
_entity_poly.entity_id
_entity_poly.type
_entity_poly.pdbx_seq_one_letter_code
_entity_poly.pdbx_strand_id
1 'polypeptide(L)'
;VGYDMTKEAATNCFSKTGLTPEDVDVIELHDCFSANELITYEALGLCPEGRAGELVDRGDTTYGGKWVINPSGGLISKGHPLGATGLAQCAELCWQLRGEAGKRQVPGAKL
;
A
#
# COMPACT_ATOMS: atom_id res chain seq x y z
N VAL A 1 -7.24 -16.40 -0.65
CA VAL A 1 -6.50 -15.14 -0.92
C VAL A 1 -6.20 -14.52 0.42
N GLY A 2 -4.96 -14.08 0.68
CA GLY A 2 -4.38 -13.88 2.03
C GLY A 2 -4.95 -12.76 2.90
N TYR A 3 -6.27 -12.51 2.88
CA TYR A 3 -6.96 -11.50 3.67
C TYR A 3 -6.66 -11.65 5.17
N ASP A 4 -6.99 -12.80 5.77
CA ASP A 4 -6.83 -13.02 7.22
C ASP A 4 -5.37 -12.87 7.65
N MET A 5 -4.45 -13.43 6.87
CA MET A 5 -3.00 -13.32 7.10
C MET A 5 -2.56 -11.85 7.03
N THR A 6 -3.04 -11.09 6.05
CA THR A 6 -2.69 -9.67 5.89
C THR A 6 -3.26 -8.83 7.04
N LYS A 7 -4.51 -9.09 7.41
CA LYS A 7 -5.18 -8.44 8.53
C LYS A 7 -4.47 -8.70 9.85
N GLU A 8 -4.09 -9.94 10.11
CA GLU A 8 -3.34 -10.31 11.31
C GLU A 8 -1.94 -9.66 11.32
N ALA A 9 -1.22 -9.69 10.20
CA ALA A 9 0.09 -9.05 10.09
C ALA A 9 0.02 -7.53 10.30
N ALA A 10 -0.97 -6.86 9.69
CA ALA A 10 -1.19 -5.43 9.84
C ALA A 10 -1.55 -5.08 11.29
N THR A 11 -2.50 -5.82 11.89
CA THR A 11 -2.90 -5.63 13.30
C THR A 11 -1.71 -5.76 14.24
N ASN A 12 -0.88 -6.79 14.04
CA ASN A 12 0.32 -6.99 14.84
C ASN A 12 1.36 -5.86 14.65
N CYS A 13 1.50 -5.33 13.44
CA CYS A 13 2.42 -4.22 13.15
C CYS A 13 1.96 -2.92 13.81
N PHE A 14 0.70 -2.54 13.62
CA PHE A 14 0.11 -1.34 14.19
C PHE A 14 0.08 -1.39 15.72
N SER A 15 -0.27 -2.55 16.31
CA SER A 15 -0.24 -2.72 17.77
C SER A 15 1.16 -2.55 18.36
N LYS A 16 2.22 -2.97 17.65
CA LYS A 16 3.61 -2.83 18.11
C LYS A 16 4.17 -1.41 17.98
N THR A 17 3.67 -0.64 17.01
CA THR A 17 4.18 0.70 16.70
C THR A 17 3.34 1.80 17.34
N GLY A 18 2.09 1.51 17.70
CA GLY A 18 1.11 2.51 18.14
C GLY A 18 0.56 3.37 17.00
N LEU A 19 0.94 3.07 15.76
CA LEU A 19 0.44 3.74 14.56
C LEU A 19 -0.88 3.10 14.10
N THR A 20 -1.56 3.80 13.22
CA THR A 20 -2.79 3.37 12.56
C THR A 20 -2.65 3.51 11.05
N PRO A 21 -3.57 2.94 10.24
CA PRO A 21 -3.54 3.16 8.80
C PRO A 21 -3.64 4.64 8.38
N GLU A 22 -4.17 5.50 9.26
CA GLU A 22 -4.31 6.94 9.03
C GLU A 22 -2.98 7.70 9.11
N ASP A 23 -1.96 7.10 9.72
CA ASP A 23 -0.62 7.67 9.89
C ASP A 23 0.31 7.34 8.71
N VAL A 24 -0.15 6.52 7.74
CA VAL A 24 0.65 6.06 6.61
C VAL A 24 0.30 6.86 5.36
N ASP A 25 1.30 7.44 4.70
CA ASP A 25 1.10 8.18 3.44
C ASP A 25 1.26 7.30 2.19
N VAL A 26 2.14 6.28 2.26
CA VAL A 26 2.57 5.47 1.11
C VAL A 26 2.46 3.99 1.43
N ILE A 27 1.83 3.23 0.53
CA ILE A 27 1.59 1.80 0.70
C ILE A 27 2.07 1.05 -0.56
N GLU A 28 2.90 0.02 -0.40
CA GLU A 28 3.22 -0.94 -1.45
C GLU A 28 2.55 -2.28 -1.15
N LEU A 29 1.73 -2.76 -2.08
CA LEU A 29 0.90 -3.94 -1.96
C LEU A 29 1.36 -5.04 -2.92
N HIS A 30 0.94 -6.26 -2.61
CA HIS A 30 1.16 -7.44 -3.46
C HIS A 30 -0.02 -7.62 -4.43
N ASP A 31 -0.18 -6.73 -5.39
CA ASP A 31 -1.29 -6.68 -6.36
C ASP A 31 -1.09 -7.65 -7.55
N CYS A 32 -0.91 -8.95 -7.32
CA CYS A 32 -0.81 -9.92 -8.43
C CYS A 32 -2.03 -9.92 -9.38
N PHE A 33 -3.16 -9.46 -8.88
CA PHE A 33 -4.41 -9.24 -9.60
C PHE A 33 -5.07 -7.97 -9.05
N SER A 34 -5.79 -7.22 -9.88
CA SER A 34 -6.49 -6.00 -9.44
C SER A 34 -7.48 -6.25 -8.30
N ALA A 35 -8.17 -7.40 -8.30
CA ALA A 35 -9.05 -7.79 -7.20
C ALA A 35 -8.29 -7.98 -5.86
N ASN A 36 -7.02 -8.38 -5.92
CA ASN A 36 -6.21 -8.60 -4.72
C ASN A 36 -5.89 -7.28 -4.00
N GLU A 37 -5.77 -6.19 -4.77
CA GLU A 37 -5.56 -4.85 -4.23
C GLU A 37 -6.75 -4.41 -3.36
N LEU A 38 -7.97 -4.55 -3.86
CA LEU A 38 -9.20 -4.19 -3.13
C LEU A 38 -9.37 -4.99 -1.83
N ILE A 39 -9.19 -6.31 -1.89
CA ILE A 39 -9.25 -7.19 -0.71
C ILE A 39 -8.20 -6.76 0.33
N THR A 40 -7.04 -6.29 -0.13
CA THR A 40 -5.95 -5.88 0.76
C THR A 40 -6.25 -4.53 1.43
N TYR A 41 -6.97 -3.60 0.79
CA TYR A 41 -7.39 -2.36 1.44
C TYR A 41 -8.23 -2.63 2.69
N GLU A 42 -9.17 -3.56 2.56
CA GLU A 42 -10.07 -3.97 3.63
C GLU A 42 -9.31 -4.72 4.73
N ALA A 43 -8.32 -5.56 4.35
CA ALA A 43 -7.49 -6.28 5.31
C ALA A 43 -6.58 -5.33 6.11
N LEU A 44 -6.06 -4.28 5.48
CA LEU A 44 -5.25 -3.25 6.13
C LEU A 44 -6.07 -2.28 6.99
N GLY A 45 -7.40 -2.32 6.88
CA GLY A 45 -8.29 -1.44 7.63
C GLY A 45 -8.41 -0.04 7.04
N LEU A 46 -8.12 0.15 5.74
CA LEU A 46 -8.31 1.44 5.04
C LEU A 46 -9.80 1.76 4.84
N CYS A 47 -10.62 0.72 4.74
CA CYS A 47 -12.08 0.82 4.65
C CYS A 47 -12.76 -0.43 5.22
N PRO A 48 -14.08 -0.37 5.51
CA PRO A 48 -14.86 -1.56 5.82
C PRO A 48 -14.91 -2.57 4.68
N GLU A 49 -15.20 -3.83 5.01
CA GLU A 49 -15.38 -4.92 4.03
C GLU A 49 -16.47 -4.58 3.00
N GLY A 50 -16.19 -4.84 1.72
CA GLY A 50 -17.06 -4.53 0.59
C GLY A 50 -17.07 -3.07 0.14
N ARG A 51 -16.21 -2.21 0.71
CA ARG A 51 -16.17 -0.77 0.40
C ARG A 51 -14.91 -0.31 -0.32
N ALA A 52 -13.97 -1.22 -0.61
CA ALA A 52 -12.70 -0.87 -1.27
C ALA A 52 -12.85 -0.15 -2.60
N GLY A 53 -13.85 -0.51 -3.40
CA GLY A 53 -14.11 0.14 -4.69
C GLY A 53 -14.40 1.64 -4.57
N GLU A 54 -15.05 2.07 -3.48
CA GLU A 54 -15.37 3.48 -3.27
C GLU A 54 -14.11 4.33 -3.03
N LEU A 55 -13.07 3.78 -2.42
CA LEU A 55 -11.79 4.48 -2.25
C LEU A 55 -11.17 4.79 -3.61
N VAL A 56 -11.23 3.83 -4.54
CA VAL A 56 -10.74 4.01 -5.90
C VAL A 56 -11.56 5.05 -6.64
N ASP A 57 -12.90 4.96 -6.58
CA ASP A 57 -13.81 5.88 -7.25
C ASP A 57 -13.65 7.34 -6.77
N ARG A 58 -13.35 7.53 -5.48
CA ARG A 58 -13.06 8.85 -4.87
C ARG A 58 -11.66 9.37 -5.17
N GLY A 59 -10.75 8.50 -5.65
CA GLY A 59 -9.34 8.84 -5.85
C GLY A 59 -8.54 8.87 -4.55
N ASP A 60 -9.02 8.22 -3.48
CA ASP A 60 -8.39 8.21 -2.17
C ASP A 60 -7.05 7.46 -2.16
N THR A 61 -6.80 6.59 -3.14
CA THR A 61 -5.64 5.68 -3.22
C THR A 61 -4.57 6.11 -4.24
N THR A 62 -4.65 7.34 -4.75
CA THR A 62 -3.69 7.89 -5.72
C THR A 62 -3.16 9.27 -5.29
N TYR A 63 -2.27 9.86 -6.08
CA TYR A 63 -1.69 11.18 -5.80
C TYR A 63 -2.79 12.25 -5.63
N GLY A 64 -2.74 12.95 -4.50
CA GLY A 64 -3.76 13.92 -4.09
C GLY A 64 -4.88 13.34 -3.22
N GLY A 65 -4.96 12.02 -3.10
CA GLY A 65 -5.81 11.29 -2.17
C GLY A 65 -5.21 11.16 -0.77
N LYS A 66 -5.83 10.32 0.06
CA LYS A 66 -5.42 10.06 1.43
C LYS A 66 -4.17 9.16 1.50
N TRP A 67 -4.11 8.14 0.66
CA TRP A 67 -2.97 7.23 0.54
C TRP A 67 -2.48 7.23 -0.90
N VAL A 68 -1.16 7.10 -1.10
CA VAL A 68 -0.63 6.75 -2.41
C VAL A 68 -0.27 5.27 -2.40
N ILE A 69 -1.07 4.48 -3.10
CA ILE A 69 -0.90 3.04 -3.19
C ILE A 69 -0.11 2.69 -4.45
N ASN A 70 0.89 1.83 -4.29
CA ASN A 70 1.74 1.32 -5.35
C ASN A 70 2.34 2.42 -6.25
N PRO A 71 2.99 3.47 -5.70
CA PRO A 71 3.62 4.50 -6.52
C PRO A 71 4.67 3.93 -7.47
N SER A 72 5.24 2.75 -7.18
CA SER A 72 6.16 2.05 -8.11
C SER A 72 5.49 1.50 -9.37
N GLY A 73 4.16 1.53 -9.45
CA GLY A 73 3.33 0.90 -10.48
C GLY A 73 2.77 -0.47 -10.08
N GLY A 74 3.07 -0.95 -8.88
CA GLY A 74 2.60 -2.24 -8.37
C GLY A 74 3.14 -3.42 -9.18
N LEU A 75 2.79 -4.64 -8.78
CA LEU A 75 3.18 -5.86 -9.47
C LEU A 75 2.61 -5.91 -10.89
N ILE A 76 1.44 -5.31 -11.12
CA ILE A 76 0.77 -5.27 -12.42
C ILE A 76 1.61 -4.53 -13.47
N SER A 77 2.24 -3.39 -13.13
CA SER A 77 3.02 -2.60 -14.08
C SER A 77 4.53 -2.80 -13.96
N LYS A 78 5.07 -2.81 -12.72
CA LYS A 78 6.51 -3.00 -12.46
C LYS A 78 6.98 -4.41 -12.78
N GLY A 79 6.08 -5.39 -12.69
CA GLY A 79 6.35 -6.81 -12.84
C GLY A 79 6.51 -7.54 -11.50
N HIS A 80 6.41 -8.87 -11.56
CA HIS A 80 6.36 -9.75 -10.38
C HIS A 80 7.39 -10.90 -10.44
N PRO A 81 8.70 -10.60 -10.30
CA PRO A 81 9.70 -11.64 -10.04
C PRO A 81 9.53 -12.15 -8.61
N LEU A 82 9.01 -13.38 -8.43
CA LEU A 82 8.53 -13.91 -7.14
C LEU A 82 9.46 -13.64 -5.95
N GLY A 83 10.76 -13.92 -6.09
CA GLY A 83 11.73 -13.74 -5.00
C GLY A 83 12.18 -12.30 -4.74
N ALA A 84 11.98 -11.40 -5.71
CA ALA A 84 12.47 -10.02 -5.64
C ALA A 84 11.37 -8.99 -5.32
N THR A 85 10.09 -9.36 -5.43
CA THR A 85 8.98 -8.43 -5.18
C THR A 85 9.02 -7.79 -3.80
N GLY A 86 9.19 -8.58 -2.72
CA GLY A 86 9.23 -8.03 -1.37
C GLY A 86 10.38 -7.03 -1.17
N LEU A 87 11.56 -7.32 -1.74
CA LEU A 87 12.70 -6.42 -1.69
C LEU A 87 12.46 -5.15 -2.51
N ALA A 88 11.81 -5.26 -3.66
CA ALA A 88 11.45 -4.11 -4.50
C ALA A 88 10.43 -3.19 -3.81
N GLN A 89 9.47 -3.74 -3.05
CA GLN A 89 8.53 -2.95 -2.24
C GLN A 89 9.26 -2.18 -1.14
N CYS A 90 10.15 -2.85 -0.39
CA CYS A 90 10.97 -2.20 0.62
C CYS A 90 11.88 -1.10 0.04
N ALA A 91 12.46 -1.34 -1.14
CA ALA A 91 13.29 -0.35 -1.84
C ALA A 91 12.49 0.90 -2.22
N GLU A 92 11.29 0.74 -2.79
CA GLU A 92 10.43 1.88 -3.11
C GLU A 92 10.07 2.68 -1.86
N LEU A 93 9.63 2.03 -0.78
CA LEU A 93 9.31 2.72 0.48
C LEU A 93 10.53 3.46 1.05
N CYS A 94 11.73 2.86 0.98
CA CYS A 94 12.97 3.52 1.37
C CYS A 94 13.25 4.78 0.54
N TRP A 95 13.05 4.73 -0.78
CA TRP A 95 13.22 5.90 -1.64
C TRP A 95 12.18 6.98 -1.34
N GLN A 96 10.92 6.59 -1.13
CA GLN A 96 9.83 7.52 -0.82
C GLN A 96 10.10 8.28 0.48
N LEU A 97 10.47 7.58 1.56
CA LEU A 97 10.78 8.20 2.85
C LEU A 97 12.06 9.06 2.84
N ARG A 98 12.96 8.84 1.87
CA ARG A 98 14.19 9.62 1.69
C ARG A 98 14.06 10.80 0.73
N GLY A 99 12.93 10.92 0.03
CA GLY A 99 12.80 11.93 -1.03
C GLY A 99 13.53 11.56 -2.33
N GLU A 100 13.85 10.29 -2.53
CA GLU A 100 14.68 9.78 -3.63
C GLU A 100 13.86 9.07 -4.73
N ALA A 101 12.52 9.05 -4.67
CA ALA A 101 11.68 8.32 -5.63
C ALA A 101 11.46 9.05 -6.98
N GLY A 102 12.18 10.15 -7.22
CA GLY A 102 12.18 10.89 -8.48
C GLY A 102 10.78 11.38 -8.89
N LYS A 103 10.35 11.10 -10.12
CA LYS A 103 9.04 11.55 -10.63
C LYS A 103 7.84 10.95 -9.89
N ARG A 104 8.04 9.87 -9.13
CA ARG A 104 6.99 9.17 -8.38
C ARG A 104 6.99 9.58 -6.90
N GLN A 105 7.80 10.57 -6.51
CA GLN A 105 7.88 11.01 -5.13
C GLN A 105 6.52 11.47 -4.62
N VAL A 106 6.08 10.87 -3.52
CA VAL A 106 4.91 11.31 -2.77
C VAL A 106 5.31 12.51 -1.91
N PRO A 107 4.67 13.67 -2.08
CA PRO A 107 5.04 14.88 -1.34
C PRO A 107 4.89 14.69 0.17
N GLY A 108 5.97 14.95 0.92
CA GLY A 108 5.93 14.92 2.38
C GLY A 108 5.79 13.53 3.00
N ALA A 109 6.00 12.46 2.24
CA ALA A 109 5.90 11.08 2.72
C ALA A 109 6.69 10.87 4.02
N LYS A 110 5.98 10.47 5.07
CA LYS A 110 6.52 10.21 6.40
C LYS A 110 5.91 8.92 6.96
N LEU A 111 6.45 8.51 8.11
CA LEU A 111 5.91 7.45 8.98
C LEU A 111 5.40 8.08 10.27
#